data_AF-A0A8T4QC45-F1
#
_entry.id   AF-A0A8T4QC45-F1
#
_cell.length_a   1.000
_cell.length_b   1.000
_cell.length_c   1.000
_cell.angle_alpha   90.00
_cell.angle_beta   90.00
_cell.angle_gamma   90.00
#
_symmetry.space_group_name_H-M   'P 1'
#
loop_
_entity.id
_entity.type
_entity.pdbx_description
1 polymer ?
#
loop_
_entity_poly.entity_id
_entity_poly.type
_entity_poly.pdbx_seq_one_letter_code
_entity_poly.pdbx_strand_id
1 'polypeptide(L)' 'MKKRLAQEHQFEILLLVLDKVLWLGFGIMTFGLYKMTSTGIVSEGLNYLIAGIILLTIFVWLLIKEYHF' A
#
# COMPACT_ATOMS: atom_id res chain seq x y z
N MET A 1 23.37 -2.49 24.68
CA MET A 1 22.77 -3.62 23.92
C MET A 1 21.23 -3.59 23.85
N LYS A 2 20.48 -3.28 24.94
CA LYS A 2 19.00 -3.29 24.92
C LYS A 2 18.31 -2.32 23.93
N LYS A 3 18.93 -1.18 23.56
CA LYS A 3 18.32 -0.18 22.65
C LYS A 3 18.29 -0.60 21.17
N ARG A 4 19.22 -1.45 20.73
CA ARG A 4 19.35 -1.84 19.30
C ARG A 4 18.32 -2.90 18.89
N LEU A 5 18.01 -3.83 19.80
CA LEU A 5 16.95 -4.84 19.62
C LEU A 5 15.55 -4.21 19.47
N ALA A 6 15.31 -3.05 20.09
CA ALA A 6 14.04 -2.34 19.97
C ALA A 6 13.82 -1.71 18.58
N GLN A 7 14.88 -1.21 17.94
CA GLN A 7 14.81 -0.67 16.57
C GLN A 7 14.57 -1.77 15.53
N GLU A 8 15.20 -2.94 15.70
CA GLU A 8 14.97 -4.08 14.81
C GLU A 8 13.52 -4.58 14.87
N HIS A 9 12.92 -4.64 16.06
CA HIS A 9 11.50 -4.99 16.20
C HIS A 9 10.55 -3.92 15.65
N GLN A 10 10.88 -2.62 15.77
CA GLN A 10 10.07 -1.55 15.18
C GLN A 10 10.08 -1.63 13.65
N PHE A 11 11.20 -2.01 13.06
CA PHE A 11 11.33 -2.22 11.62
C PHE A 11 10.51 -3.44 11.13
N GLU A 12 10.54 -4.56 11.85
CA GLU A 12 9.71 -5.73 11.52
C GLU A 12 8.22 -5.40 11.57
N ILE A 13 7.77 -4.60 12.55
CA ILE A 13 6.38 -4.15 12.64
C ILE A 13 6.03 -3.25 11.44
N LEU A 14 6.91 -2.34 11.04
CA LEU A 14 6.70 -1.48 9.87
C LEU A 14 6.56 -2.30 8.58
N LEU A 15 7.40 -3.33 8.38
CA LEU A 15 7.31 -4.26 7.25
C LEU A 15 6.00 -5.06 7.28
N LEU A 16 5.55 -5.51 8.45
CA LEU A 16 4.27 -6.22 8.60
C LEU A 16 3.07 -5.32 8.27
N VAL A 17 3.14 -4.03 8.62
CA VAL A 17 2.11 -3.06 8.26
C VAL A 17 2.15 -2.76 6.77
N LEU A 18 3.34 -2.59 6.18
CA LEU A 18 3.52 -2.39 4.74
C LEU A 18 2.86 -3.52 3.95
N ASP A 19 3.09 -4.79 4.34
CA ASP A 19 2.51 -5.94 3.65
C ASP A 19 0.97 -5.88 3.65
N LYS A 20 0.35 -5.61 4.80
CA LYS A 20 -1.11 -5.47 4.91
C LYS A 20 -1.67 -4.33 4.05
N VAL A 21 -0.92 -3.22 3.94
CA VAL A 21 -1.33 -2.08 3.13
C VAL A 21 -1.14 -2.36 1.63
N LEU A 22 -0.08 -3.06 1.25
CA LEU A 22 0.13 -3.55 -0.10
C LEU A 22 -1.04 -4.42 -0.56
N TRP A 23 -1.50 -5.31 0.31
CA TRP A 23 -2.71 -6.11 0.09
C TRP A 23 -3.97 -5.25 -0.11
N LEU A 24 -4.13 -4.15 0.63
CA LEU A 24 -5.22 -3.20 0.44
C LEU A 24 -5.16 -2.51 -0.93
N GLY A 25 -4.00 -1.96 -1.30
CA GLY A 25 -3.82 -1.32 -2.61
C GLY A 25 -4.05 -2.31 -3.75
N PHE A 26 -3.52 -3.53 -3.62
CA PHE A 26 -3.75 -4.60 -4.58
C PHE A 26 -5.23 -4.99 -4.69
N GLY A 27 -5.95 -5.07 -3.57
CA GLY A 27 -7.38 -5.33 -3.55
C GLY A 27 -8.18 -4.25 -4.29
N ILE A 28 -7.87 -2.98 -4.05
CA ILE A 28 -8.52 -1.84 -4.73
C ILE A 28 -8.24 -1.89 -6.24
N MET A 29 -6.99 -2.16 -6.64
CA MET A 29 -6.63 -2.26 -8.06
C MET A 29 -7.33 -3.43 -8.74
N THR A 30 -7.38 -4.59 -8.09
CA THR A 30 -8.07 -5.79 -8.59
C THR A 30 -9.58 -5.53 -8.72
N PHE A 31 -10.18 -4.83 -7.76
CA PHE A 31 -11.57 -4.41 -7.83
C PHE A 31 -11.83 -3.42 -8.97
N GLY A 32 -10.91 -2.48 -9.21
CA GLY A 32 -10.95 -1.57 -10.35
C GLY A 32 -10.96 -2.32 -11.68
N LEU A 33 -10.07 -3.32 -11.84
CA LEU A 33 -10.03 -4.18 -13.02
C LEU A 33 -11.32 -4.99 -13.17
N TYR A 34 -11.83 -5.58 -12.09
CA TYR A 34 -13.10 -6.29 -12.10
C TYR A 34 -14.25 -5.39 -12.58
N LYS A 35 -14.34 -4.15 -12.07
CA LYS A 35 -15.31 -3.14 -12.52
C LYS A 35 -15.20 -2.88 -14.03
N MET A 36 -13.99 -2.69 -14.57
CA MET A 36 -13.80 -2.50 -16.02
C MET A 36 -14.36 -3.66 -16.84
N THR A 37 -14.13 -4.89 -16.39
CA THR A 37 -14.62 -6.09 -17.09
C THR A 37 -16.11 -6.34 -16.91
N SER A 38 -16.70 -5.94 -15.77
CA SER A 38 -18.10 -6.24 -15.44
C SER A 38 -19.08 -5.18 -15.91
N THR A 39 -18.74 -3.89 -15.85
CA THR A 39 -19.66 -2.80 -16.26
C THR A 39 -19.36 -2.25 -17.65
N GLY A 40 -18.20 -2.58 -18.23
CA GLY A 40 -17.74 -2.01 -19.51
C GLY A 40 -17.37 -0.53 -19.44
N ILE A 41 -17.55 0.13 -18.28
CA ILE A 41 -17.23 1.53 -18.06
C ILE A 41 -15.77 1.62 -17.61
N VAL A 42 -14.89 1.87 -18.57
CA VAL A 42 -13.43 1.96 -18.36
C VAL A 42 -13.05 3.11 -17.41
N SER A 43 -13.80 4.22 -17.41
CA SER A 43 -13.51 5.39 -16.58
C SER A 43 -13.64 5.12 -15.07
N GLU A 44 -14.65 4.35 -14.66
CA GLU A 44 -14.84 4.00 -13.24
C GLU A 44 -13.70 3.12 -12.73
N GLY A 45 -13.33 2.09 -13.50
CA GLY A 45 -12.22 1.21 -13.11
C GLY A 45 -10.86 1.92 -13.11
N LEU A 46 -10.63 2.83 -14.05
CA LEU A 46 -9.45 3.72 -14.04
C LEU A 46 -9.38 4.55 -12.76
N ASN A 47 -10.50 5.08 -12.26
CA ASN A 47 -10.51 5.83 -11.00
C ASN A 47 -10.07 4.96 -9.81
N TYR A 48 -10.52 3.70 -9.74
CA TYR A 48 -10.07 2.76 -8.70
C TYR A 48 -8.59 2.39 -8.84
N LEU A 49 -8.09 2.20 -10.07
CA LEU A 49 -6.66 1.95 -10.32
C LEU A 49 -5.80 3.13 -9.87
N ILE A 50 -6.18 4.35 -10.25
CA ILE A 50 -5.48 5.58 -9.86
C ILE A 50 -5.51 5.75 -8.34
N ALA A 51 -6.65 5.51 -7.69
CA ALA A 51 -6.77 5.54 -6.24
C ALA A 51 -5.84 4.53 -5.55
N GLY A 52 -5.73 3.31 -6.08
CA GLY A 52 -4.81 2.29 -5.58
C GLY A 52 -3.34 2.72 -5.71
N ILE A 53 -2.95 3.29 -6.85
CA ILE A 53 -1.59 3.81 -7.09
C ILE A 53 -1.26 4.95 -6.11
N ILE A 54 -2.17 5.90 -5.93
CA ILE A 54 -1.99 7.02 -5.00
C ILE A 54 -1.83 6.50 -3.56
N LEU A 55 -2.69 5.57 -3.14
CA LEU A 55 -2.62 4.98 -1.81
C LEU A 55 -1.27 4.30 -1.56
N LEU A 56 -0.81 3.45 -2.48
CA LEU A 56 0.49 2.78 -2.37
C LEU A 56 1.65 3.78 -2.35
N THR A 57 1.58 4.82 -3.18
CA THR A 57 2.63 5.85 -3.27
C THR A 57 2.78 6.61 -1.95
N ILE A 58 1.66 7.02 -1.34
CA ILE A 58 1.65 7.71 -0.04
C ILE A 58 2.28 6.83 1.05
N PHE A 59 1.96 5.54 1.07
CA PHE A 59 2.50 4.62 2.06
C PHE A 59 3.97 4.31 1.88
N VAL A 60 4.43 4.13 0.64
CA VAL A 60 5.86 3.99 0.35
C VAL A 60 6.62 5.24 0.77
N TRP A 61 6.07 6.43 0.49
CA TRP A 61 6.67 7.70 0.92
C TRP A 61 6.76 7.82 2.45
N LEU A 62 5.70 7.45 3.16
CA LEU A 62 5.68 7.41 4.63
C LEU A 62 6.75 6.45 5.17
N LEU A 63 6.91 5.29 4.53
CA LEU A 63 7.89 4.28 4.95
C LEU A 63 9.33 4.77 4.78
N ILE A 64 9.66 5.37 3.63
CA ILE A 64 11.00 5.94 3.39
C ILE A 64 11.31 7.01 4.44
N LYS A 65 10.33 7.83 4.79
CA LYS A 65 10.47 8.88 5.81
C LYS A 65 10.76 8.29 7.19
N GLU A 66 10.08 7.23 7.58
CA GLU A 66 10.28 6.56 8.87
C GLU A 66 11.60 5.78 8.94
N TYR A 67 12.01 5.14 7.85
CA TYR A 67 13.25 4.36 7.80
C TYR A 67 14.52 5.23 7.81
N HIS A 68 14.43 6.48 7.36
CA HIS A 68 15.55 7.43 7.36
C HIS A 68 15.74 8.19 8.69
N PHE A 69 14.93 7.91 9.72
CA PHE A 69 14.96 8.55 11.03
C PHE A 69 15.32 7.54 12.14
#